data_AF-A0A5C4SCC9-F1
#
_entry.id   AF-A0A5C4SCC9-F1
#
_cell.length_a   1.000
_cell.length_b   1.000
_cell.length_c   1.000
_cell.angle_alpha   90.00
_cell.angle_beta   90.00
_cell.angle_gamma   90.00
#
_symmetry.space_group_name_H-M   'P 1'
#
loop_
_entity.id
_entity.type
_entity.pdbx_description
1 polymer ?
#
loop_
_entity_poly.entity_id
_entity_poly.type
_entity_poly.pdbx_seq_one_letter_code
_entity_poly.pdbx_strand_id
1 'polypeptide(L)'
;MKNGISILILFVIFSCKTDNKTGEKNIEYQKIEKTKTDSINTFRNQIRIDSTLKPLGKVVELELSNEIKSESVFALCSCQKDKKNNIIKIQLRSGIPTKKELDSTGITDKSGGRLNHLMDLGYLKRIDGQFQFLTLILKDSVIKNLELYSKSTELEYNGSDFKSMDIDKYKIAISTFDYSIASNVYGNFELRLSQDFGYFENDTILKGHFECNNWEISSKEEIKEWDIHKSFKNRNNDRGFEIK
;
A
#
# COMPACT_ATOMS: atom_id res chain seq x y z
N MET A 1 44.55 -17.72 55.59
CA MET A 1 45.10 -17.91 54.24
C MET A 1 44.59 -16.79 53.35
N LYS A 2 45.55 -15.97 52.88
CA LYS A 2 45.69 -15.37 51.55
C LYS A 2 44.49 -14.71 50.85
N ASN A 3 44.68 -13.39 50.72
CA ASN A 3 44.62 -12.60 49.48
C ASN A 3 43.28 -11.97 49.10
N GLY A 4 43.22 -10.66 49.35
CA GLY A 4 42.41 -9.75 48.55
C GLY A 4 43.08 -9.43 47.21
N ILE A 5 42.46 -8.52 46.46
CA ILE A 5 43.10 -7.50 45.64
C ILE A 5 42.05 -6.41 45.35
N SER A 6 42.45 -5.20 45.69
CA SER A 6 41.86 -3.91 45.35
C SER A 6 42.31 -3.52 43.95
N ILE A 7 41.42 -3.04 43.08
CA ILE A 7 41.79 -2.29 41.85
C ILE A 7 40.74 -1.18 41.68
N LEU A 8 40.96 0.03 42.16
CA LEU A 8 41.81 1.11 41.65
C LEU A 8 41.24 1.77 40.38
N ILE A 9 40.74 2.98 40.57
CA ILE A 9 40.39 3.98 39.55
C ILE A 9 41.67 4.37 38.80
N LEU A 10 41.62 4.43 37.46
CA LEU A 10 42.55 5.27 36.70
C LEU A 10 41.80 6.02 35.59
N PHE A 11 41.60 7.31 35.83
CA PHE A 11 41.39 8.31 34.80
C PHE A 11 42.63 8.36 33.91
N VAL A 12 42.47 8.24 32.60
CA VAL A 12 43.46 8.76 31.65
C VAL A 12 42.80 9.87 30.85
N ILE A 13 43.01 11.07 31.36
CA ILE A 13 42.92 12.33 30.62
C ILE A 13 44.36 12.61 30.18
N PHE A 14 44.64 12.52 28.88
CA PHE A 14 45.80 13.17 28.24
C PHE A 14 45.35 13.50 26.81
N SER A 15 44.96 14.74 26.57
CA SER A 15 45.80 15.86 26.12
C SER A 15 45.91 15.94 24.61
N CYS A 16 45.28 16.98 24.06
CA CYS A 16 45.52 17.48 22.71
C CYS A 16 46.99 17.87 22.51
N LYS A 17 47.55 17.52 21.35
CA LYS A 17 48.48 18.35 20.58
C LYS A 17 48.39 18.01 19.08
N THR A 18 47.90 18.99 18.33
CA THR A 18 48.23 19.42 16.95
C THR A 18 49.52 18.83 16.35
N ASP A 19 49.69 18.54 15.06
CA ASP A 19 49.09 18.99 13.80
C ASP A 19 49.37 17.93 12.73
N ASN A 20 48.51 17.78 11.71
CA ASN A 20 48.96 17.86 10.32
C ASN A 20 47.79 17.95 9.32
N LYS A 21 47.81 19.04 8.56
CA LYS A 21 46.95 19.43 7.43
C LYS A 21 46.88 18.28 6.41
N THR A 22 45.76 18.02 5.73
CA THR A 22 45.36 18.81 4.56
C THR A 22 43.98 18.40 4.02
N GLY A 23 43.10 19.40 3.85
CA GLY A 23 42.21 19.51 2.68
C GLY A 23 40.89 18.74 2.65
N GLU A 24 39.85 19.24 3.33
CA GLU A 24 38.47 19.03 2.88
C GLU A 24 37.72 20.36 2.82
N LYS A 25 37.01 20.56 1.71
CA LYS A 25 36.31 21.78 1.33
C LYS A 25 35.25 22.14 2.37
N ASN A 26 35.20 23.42 2.75
CA ASN A 26 34.05 24.00 3.44
C ASN A 26 32.78 23.76 2.61
N ILE A 27 31.95 22.79 3.01
CA ILE A 27 30.54 22.78 2.61
C ILE A 27 29.83 23.62 3.65
N GLU A 28 29.61 24.88 3.28
CA GLU A 28 28.74 25.79 4.00
C GLU A 28 27.33 25.20 3.96
N TYR A 29 26.87 24.62 5.07
CA TYR A 29 25.46 24.27 5.23
C TYR A 29 24.67 25.56 5.27
N GLN A 30 24.08 25.94 4.13
CA GLN A 30 23.09 27.00 4.09
C GLN A 30 21.97 26.64 5.07
N LYS A 31 21.90 27.43 6.14
CA LYS A 31 20.80 27.42 7.11
C LYS A 31 19.56 27.87 6.33
N ILE A 32 18.74 26.92 5.92
CA ILE A 32 17.46 27.19 5.26
C ILE A 32 16.61 27.98 6.27
N GLU A 33 16.45 29.28 6.00
CA GLU A 33 15.49 30.13 6.69
C GLU A 33 14.11 29.49 6.57
N LYS A 34 13.48 29.22 7.72
CA LYS A 34 12.05 28.90 7.78
C LYS A 34 11.28 30.17 7.44
N THR A 35 11.08 30.42 6.15
CA THR A 35 10.01 31.29 5.69
C THR A 35 8.70 30.63 6.09
N LYS A 36 8.01 31.29 7.02
CA LYS A 36 6.62 31.02 7.39
C LYS A 36 5.79 31.15 6.12
N THR A 37 5.57 30.04 5.45
CA THR A 37 4.70 29.98 4.28
C THR A 37 3.34 29.56 4.81
N ASP A 38 2.37 30.46 4.77
CA ASP A 38 0.97 30.12 4.98
C ASP A 38 0.60 29.04 3.97
N SER A 39 0.61 27.78 4.41
CA SER A 39 0.34 26.65 3.53
C SER A 39 -1.17 26.48 3.45
N ILE A 40 -1.77 27.03 2.40
CA ILE A 40 -2.91 26.34 1.80
C ILE A 40 -2.33 25.00 1.33
N ASN A 41 -2.52 23.96 2.13
CA ASN A 41 -1.93 22.64 1.95
C ASN A 41 -2.62 21.94 0.76
N THR A 42 -2.39 22.44 -0.46
CA THR A 42 -3.01 21.90 -1.67
C THR A 42 -2.54 20.47 -1.87
N PHE A 43 -3.48 19.52 -1.95
CA PHE A 43 -3.16 18.15 -2.34
C PHE A 43 -2.67 18.15 -3.79
N ARG A 44 -1.37 17.90 -3.98
CA ARG A 44 -0.69 17.82 -5.28
C ARG A 44 -0.20 16.41 -5.53
N ASN A 45 -0.16 16.06 -6.81
CA ASN A 45 0.39 14.79 -7.27
C ASN A 45 1.86 14.72 -6.87
N GLN A 46 2.23 13.73 -6.05
CA GLN A 46 3.59 13.62 -5.57
C GLN A 46 4.00 12.16 -5.38
N ILE A 47 5.26 11.89 -5.70
CA ILE A 47 5.93 10.62 -5.41
C ILE A 47 7.18 10.99 -4.62
N ARG A 48 7.43 10.29 -3.52
CA ARG A 48 8.64 10.47 -2.73
C ARG A 48 9.25 9.14 -2.33
N ILE A 49 10.56 9.10 -2.29
CA ILE A 49 11.29 8.03 -1.63
C ILE A 49 11.33 8.35 -0.13
N ASP A 50 10.99 7.37 0.70
CA ASP A 50 10.96 7.52 2.15
C ASP A 50 11.65 6.31 2.80
N SER A 51 12.89 6.53 3.25
CA SER A 51 13.71 5.51 3.91
C SER A 51 13.25 5.19 5.34
N THR A 52 12.30 5.96 5.88
CA THR A 52 11.77 5.73 7.24
C THR A 52 10.59 4.76 7.25
N LEU A 53 10.01 4.46 6.08
CA LEU A 53 8.93 3.49 5.94
C LEU A 53 9.34 2.13 6.50
N LYS A 54 8.37 1.40 7.04
CA LYS A 54 8.52 0.04 7.53
C LYS A 54 7.55 -0.89 6.79
N PRO A 55 7.95 -2.14 6.53
CA PRO A 55 7.03 -3.16 6.04
C PRO A 55 5.93 -3.42 7.08
N LEU A 56 4.68 -3.57 6.63
CA LEU A 56 3.52 -3.83 7.49
C LEU A 56 2.87 -5.21 7.22
N GLY A 57 3.38 -5.96 6.24
CA GLY A 57 2.86 -7.27 5.86
C GLY A 57 2.00 -7.25 4.60
N LYS A 58 1.56 -8.45 4.19
CA LYS A 58 0.94 -8.73 2.88
C LYS A 58 -0.56 -8.48 2.83
N VAL A 59 -1.22 -8.58 3.99
CA VAL A 59 -2.63 -8.24 4.18
C VAL A 59 -2.65 -6.84 4.79
N VAL A 60 -3.24 -5.90 4.08
CA VAL A 60 -3.23 -4.49 4.47
C VAL A 60 -4.65 -3.98 4.63
N GLU A 61 -4.82 -2.97 5.47
CA GLU A 61 -6.06 -2.24 5.62
C GLU A 61 -6.03 -1.03 4.67
N LEU A 62 -7.08 -0.89 3.88
CA LEU A 62 -7.36 0.26 3.05
C LEU A 62 -8.38 1.13 3.78
N GLU A 63 -8.02 2.38 4.03
CA GLU A 63 -8.91 3.38 4.61
C GLU A 63 -9.65 4.09 3.47
N LEU A 64 -10.97 4.11 3.57
CA LEU A 64 -11.92 4.76 2.67
C LEU A 64 -12.57 5.93 3.40
N SER A 65 -12.56 7.12 2.80
CA SER A 65 -13.12 8.32 3.45
C SER A 65 -13.81 9.26 2.46
N ASN A 66 -14.79 10.00 2.98
CA ASN A 66 -15.43 11.15 2.34
C ASN A 66 -15.21 12.46 3.11
N GLU A 67 -14.11 12.55 3.88
CA GLU A 67 -13.74 13.63 4.81
C GLU A 67 -14.58 13.73 6.10
N ILE A 68 -15.82 13.22 6.09
CA ILE A 68 -16.71 13.21 7.26
C ILE A 68 -16.67 11.85 7.95
N LYS A 69 -16.74 10.79 7.14
CA LYS A 69 -16.74 9.40 7.55
C LYS A 69 -15.46 8.72 7.08
N SER A 70 -14.98 7.77 7.88
CA SER A 70 -13.91 6.86 7.51
C SER A 70 -14.31 5.43 7.84
N GLU A 71 -14.00 4.53 6.94
CA GLU A 71 -14.21 3.08 7.08
C GLU A 71 -12.99 2.37 6.52
N SER A 72 -12.92 1.06 6.76
CA SER A 72 -11.81 0.26 6.29
C SER A 72 -12.24 -1.02 5.59
N VAL A 73 -11.48 -1.41 4.58
CA VAL A 73 -11.56 -2.73 3.92
C VAL A 73 -10.17 -3.35 3.88
N PHE A 74 -10.07 -4.67 3.98
CA PHE A 74 -8.78 -5.33 3.78
C PHE A 74 -8.48 -5.48 2.29
N ALA A 75 -7.20 -5.48 1.97
CA ALA A 75 -6.70 -5.85 0.67
C ALA A 75 -5.58 -6.87 0.78
N LEU A 76 -5.56 -7.79 -0.18
CA LEU A 76 -4.42 -8.63 -0.45
C LEU A 76 -3.50 -7.88 -1.39
N CYS A 77 -2.27 -7.68 -0.97
CA CYS A 77 -1.23 -7.17 -1.85
C CYS A 77 -0.64 -8.34 -2.65
N SER A 78 -0.26 -8.12 -3.90
CA SER A 78 0.46 -9.06 -4.77
C SER A 78 1.38 -8.28 -5.70
N CYS A 79 2.49 -8.86 -6.14
CA CYS A 79 3.37 -8.17 -7.08
C CYS A 79 4.06 -9.09 -8.09
N GLN A 80 4.19 -8.55 -9.30
CA GLN A 80 4.93 -9.16 -10.40
C GLN A 80 6.18 -8.34 -10.69
N LYS A 81 7.34 -9.01 -10.71
CA LYS A 81 8.64 -8.39 -10.92
C LYS A 81 9.17 -8.72 -12.32
N ASP A 82 9.59 -7.71 -13.05
CA ASP A 82 10.33 -7.83 -14.30
C ASP A 82 11.71 -7.19 -14.12
N LYS A 83 12.68 -8.03 -13.73
CA LYS A 83 14.06 -7.61 -13.48
C LYS A 83 14.75 -7.07 -14.74
N LYS A 84 14.40 -7.60 -15.92
CA LYS A 84 15.06 -7.23 -17.18
C LYS A 84 14.71 -5.79 -17.58
N ASN A 85 13.46 -5.41 -17.39
CA ASN A 85 12.96 -4.09 -17.78
C ASN A 85 12.83 -3.12 -16.61
N ASN A 86 13.27 -3.54 -15.42
CA ASN A 86 13.26 -2.72 -14.22
C ASN A 86 11.85 -2.29 -13.77
N ILE A 87 10.89 -3.19 -13.92
CA ILE A 87 9.47 -2.93 -13.66
C ILE A 87 8.99 -3.79 -12.48
N ILE A 88 8.22 -3.17 -11.60
CA ILE A 88 7.48 -3.86 -10.55
C ILE A 88 6.03 -3.43 -10.65
N LYS A 89 5.13 -4.39 -10.83
CA LYS A 89 3.69 -4.16 -10.76
C LYS A 89 3.20 -4.63 -9.40
N ILE A 90 2.51 -3.78 -8.67
CA ILE A 90 1.95 -4.07 -7.35
C ILE A 90 0.45 -3.94 -7.46
N GLN A 91 -0.29 -4.98 -7.10
CA GLN A 91 -1.74 -5.02 -7.16
C GLN A 91 -2.32 -5.24 -5.76
N LEU A 92 -3.22 -4.36 -5.35
CA LEU A 92 -4.04 -4.50 -4.16
C LEU A 92 -5.43 -4.95 -4.59
N ARG A 93 -5.84 -6.11 -4.10
CA ARG A 93 -7.17 -6.68 -4.34
C ARG A 93 -8.00 -6.63 -3.07
N SER A 94 -9.12 -5.93 -3.10
CA SER A 94 -10.09 -5.89 -1.99
C SER A 94 -11.47 -6.35 -2.45
N GLY A 95 -12.29 -6.77 -1.49
CA GLY A 95 -13.67 -7.17 -1.70
C GLY A 95 -14.63 -6.23 -0.97
N ILE A 96 -15.73 -5.89 -1.62
CA ILE A 96 -16.84 -5.10 -1.11
C ILE A 96 -18.08 -6.01 -1.15
N PRO A 97 -18.95 -6.02 -0.12
CA PRO A 97 -20.23 -6.74 -0.09
C PRO A 97 -21.17 -6.39 -1.25
N THR A 98 -22.41 -6.87 -1.26
CA THR A 98 -23.45 -6.39 -2.20
C THR A 98 -23.97 -5.01 -1.80
N LYS A 99 -24.55 -4.24 -2.74
CA LYS A 99 -25.12 -2.92 -2.42
C LYS A 99 -26.26 -3.05 -1.40
N LYS A 100 -27.10 -4.07 -1.57
CA LYS A 100 -28.15 -4.44 -0.61
C LYS A 100 -27.61 -4.73 0.80
N GLU A 101 -26.48 -5.43 0.93
CA GLU A 101 -25.86 -5.69 2.24
C GLU A 101 -25.31 -4.40 2.86
N LEU A 102 -24.70 -3.52 2.06
CA LEU A 102 -24.23 -2.21 2.51
C LEU A 102 -25.40 -1.34 3.00
N ASP A 103 -26.55 -1.38 2.32
CA ASP A 103 -27.71 -0.55 2.64
C ASP A 103 -28.55 -1.12 3.79
N SER A 104 -28.60 -2.46 3.94
CA SER A 104 -29.38 -3.14 5.00
C SER A 104 -28.65 -3.25 6.33
N THR A 105 -27.32 -3.27 6.31
CA THR A 105 -26.50 -3.15 7.52
C THR A 105 -26.39 -1.67 7.90
N GLY A 106 -27.49 -1.13 8.46
CA GLY A 106 -27.46 0.18 9.10
C GLY A 106 -26.21 0.29 9.99
N ILE A 107 -25.35 1.25 9.69
CA ILE A 107 -24.02 1.39 10.29
C ILE A 107 -24.18 1.57 11.80
N THR A 108 -23.95 0.50 12.54
CA THR A 108 -23.62 0.58 13.97
C THR A 108 -22.37 -0.23 14.21
N ASP A 109 -21.27 0.51 14.29
CA ASP A 109 -20.01 0.13 14.94
C ASP A 109 -20.22 -0.84 16.10
N LYS A 110 -19.55 -2.00 16.03
CA LYS A 110 -18.92 -2.77 17.14
C LYS A 110 -18.92 -4.29 16.96
N SER A 111 -19.71 -4.85 16.06
CA SER A 111 -19.61 -6.30 15.75
C SER A 111 -18.94 -6.49 14.42
N GLY A 112 -17.85 -7.27 14.37
CA GLY A 112 -17.02 -7.56 13.20
C GLY A 112 -17.70 -8.26 12.01
N GLY A 113 -18.90 -7.86 11.62
CA GLY A 113 -19.65 -8.33 10.46
C GLY A 113 -19.03 -7.90 9.13
N ARG A 114 -18.35 -6.74 9.08
CA ARG A 114 -17.55 -6.30 7.91
C ARG A 114 -16.20 -7.03 7.80
N LEU A 115 -15.65 -7.52 8.91
CA LEU A 115 -14.33 -8.17 8.97
C LEU A 115 -14.31 -9.54 8.25
N ASN A 116 -15.46 -10.24 8.23
CA ASN A 116 -15.55 -11.61 7.74
C ASN A 116 -15.69 -11.76 6.22
N HIS A 117 -15.78 -10.66 5.47
CA HIS A 117 -15.96 -10.72 4.02
C HIS A 117 -14.65 -10.77 3.22
N LEU A 118 -13.50 -10.67 3.87
CA LEU A 118 -12.33 -10.09 3.24
C LEU A 118 -11.05 -10.94 3.26
N MET A 119 -10.92 -11.88 4.19
CA MET A 119 -9.77 -12.79 4.18
C MET A 119 -10.11 -14.09 3.48
N ASP A 120 -9.80 -14.08 2.19
CA ASP A 120 -10.01 -15.17 1.27
C ASP A 120 -11.49 -15.48 1.09
N LEU A 121 -11.84 -15.74 -0.15
CA LEU A 121 -13.12 -16.29 -0.53
C LEU A 121 -13.33 -17.72 0.01
N GLY A 122 -12.67 -18.12 1.10
CA GLY A 122 -12.75 -19.43 1.72
C GLY A 122 -13.97 -19.65 2.61
N TYR A 123 -14.42 -18.63 3.35
CA TYR A 123 -15.41 -18.78 4.44
C TYR A 123 -16.84 -18.35 4.09
N LEU A 124 -17.03 -17.63 2.98
CA LEU A 124 -18.36 -17.21 2.57
C LEU A 124 -19.12 -18.39 1.93
N LYS A 125 -20.42 -18.48 2.19
CA LYS A 125 -21.30 -19.44 1.50
C LYS A 125 -21.64 -19.00 0.07
N ARG A 126 -21.42 -17.72 -0.25
CA ARG A 126 -21.79 -17.04 -1.51
C ARG A 126 -20.73 -16.01 -1.88
N ILE A 127 -20.61 -15.70 -3.17
CA ILE A 127 -19.67 -14.69 -3.70
C ILE A 127 -20.45 -13.58 -4.42
N ASP A 128 -21.30 -12.91 -3.66
CA ASP A 128 -22.07 -11.77 -4.15
C ASP A 128 -21.35 -10.48 -3.70
N GLY A 129 -21.14 -9.51 -4.60
CA GLY A 129 -20.46 -8.25 -4.30
C GLY A 129 -19.51 -7.75 -5.41
N GLN A 130 -18.55 -6.92 -5.01
CA GLN A 130 -17.60 -6.27 -5.93
C GLN A 130 -16.15 -6.45 -5.49
N PHE A 131 -15.26 -6.70 -6.44
CA PHE A 131 -13.82 -6.70 -6.24
C PHE A 131 -13.22 -5.42 -6.80
N GLN A 132 -12.26 -4.88 -6.06
CA GLN A 132 -11.52 -3.68 -6.42
C GLN A 132 -10.04 -4.04 -6.60
N PHE A 133 -9.44 -3.54 -7.67
CA PHE A 133 -8.07 -3.82 -8.08
C PHE A 133 -7.33 -2.51 -8.30
N LEU A 134 -6.49 -2.13 -7.34
CA LEU A 134 -5.58 -1.00 -7.49
C LEU A 134 -4.21 -1.53 -7.93
N THR A 135 -3.77 -1.17 -9.13
CA THR A 135 -2.46 -1.56 -9.67
C THR A 135 -1.52 -0.36 -9.78
N LEU A 136 -0.38 -0.45 -9.12
CA LEU A 136 0.72 0.49 -9.20
C LEU A 136 1.81 -0.11 -10.08
N ILE A 137 2.17 0.58 -11.16
CA ILE A 137 3.26 0.17 -12.06
C ILE A 137 4.46 1.05 -11.80
N LEU A 138 5.50 0.49 -11.20
CA LEU A 138 6.77 1.15 -10.94
C LEU A 138 7.77 0.81 -12.06
N LYS A 139 8.47 1.83 -12.56
CA LYS A 139 9.62 1.69 -13.45
C LYS A 139 10.69 2.68 -13.02
N ASP A 140 11.93 2.23 -12.82
CA ASP A 140 13.07 3.12 -12.49
C ASP A 140 12.86 4.03 -11.24
N SER A 141 12.04 3.57 -10.31
CA SER A 141 11.64 4.06 -8.98
C SER A 141 10.67 5.21 -9.06
N VAL A 142 10.05 5.30 -10.23
CA VAL A 142 9.01 6.25 -10.54
C VAL A 142 7.76 5.45 -10.87
N ILE A 143 6.62 5.95 -10.42
CA ILE A 143 5.34 5.40 -10.80
C ILE A 143 5.11 5.75 -12.27
N LYS A 144 5.10 4.73 -13.10
CA LYS A 144 4.77 4.83 -14.51
C LYS A 144 3.27 4.94 -14.72
N ASN A 145 2.49 4.16 -13.96
CA ASN A 145 1.03 4.17 -14.06
C ASN A 145 0.35 3.82 -12.73
N LEU A 146 -0.88 4.32 -12.57
CA LEU A 146 -1.82 3.92 -11.54
C LEU A 146 -3.13 3.54 -12.23
N GLU A 147 -3.65 2.37 -11.88
CA GLU A 147 -4.85 1.83 -12.49
C GLU A 147 -5.78 1.35 -11.39
N LEU A 148 -7.07 1.72 -11.46
CA LEU A 148 -8.08 1.24 -10.54
C LEU A 148 -9.24 0.62 -11.34
N TYR A 149 -9.50 -0.65 -11.08
CA TYR A 149 -10.55 -1.41 -11.74
C TYR A 149 -11.49 -2.03 -10.73
N SER A 150 -12.74 -2.24 -11.14
CA SER A 150 -13.65 -3.11 -10.42
C SER A 150 -14.23 -4.22 -11.29
N LYS A 151 -14.53 -5.35 -10.64
CA LYS A 151 -15.29 -6.46 -11.20
C LYS A 151 -16.36 -6.88 -10.20
N SER A 152 -17.63 -6.92 -10.62
CA SER A 152 -18.79 -7.16 -9.78
C SER A 152 -19.54 -8.42 -10.24
N THR A 153 -20.13 -9.14 -9.29
CA THR A 153 -21.12 -10.19 -9.59
C THR A 153 -22.54 -9.63 -9.73
N GLU A 154 -22.74 -8.36 -9.37
CA GLU A 154 -24.03 -7.68 -9.44
C GLU A 154 -23.93 -6.40 -10.27
N LEU A 155 -24.90 -6.20 -11.18
CA LEU A 155 -24.99 -4.97 -11.98
C LEU A 155 -25.44 -3.76 -11.15
N GLU A 156 -25.98 -3.97 -9.95
CA GLU A 156 -26.53 -2.91 -9.09
C GLU A 156 -25.51 -1.84 -8.68
N TYR A 157 -24.21 -2.15 -8.74
CA TYR A 157 -23.18 -1.20 -8.39
C TYR A 157 -23.07 -0.02 -9.36
N ASN A 158 -23.20 -0.25 -10.67
CA ASN A 158 -22.94 0.77 -11.70
C ASN A 158 -23.50 0.41 -13.11
N GLY A 159 -24.37 -0.60 -13.23
CA GLY A 159 -24.93 -1.08 -14.50
C GLY A 159 -23.97 -1.89 -15.39
N SER A 160 -22.73 -2.11 -14.95
CA SER A 160 -21.70 -2.92 -15.62
C SER A 160 -21.04 -3.84 -14.61
N ASP A 161 -20.62 -5.02 -15.07
CA ASP A 161 -19.86 -5.97 -14.25
C ASP A 161 -18.38 -5.62 -14.17
N PHE A 162 -17.82 -4.84 -15.11
CA PHE A 162 -16.44 -4.34 -15.08
C PHE A 162 -16.40 -2.82 -15.26
N LYS A 163 -15.51 -2.14 -14.52
CA LYS A 163 -15.32 -0.68 -14.61
C LYS A 163 -13.85 -0.31 -14.44
N SER A 164 -13.42 0.73 -15.17
CA SER A 164 -12.18 1.46 -14.92
C SER A 164 -12.54 2.77 -14.23
N MET A 165 -11.81 3.11 -13.17
CA MET A 165 -12.01 4.33 -12.41
C MET A 165 -10.81 5.25 -12.56
N ASP A 166 -11.07 6.55 -12.63
CA ASP A 166 -10.03 7.56 -12.75
C ASP A 166 -9.49 7.96 -11.38
N ILE A 167 -8.18 8.18 -11.33
CA ILE A 167 -7.47 8.66 -10.15
C ILE A 167 -7.07 10.11 -10.45
N ASP A 168 -7.77 11.06 -9.82
CA ASP A 168 -7.55 12.49 -10.04
C ASP A 168 -6.21 12.94 -9.48
N LYS A 169 -5.94 12.51 -8.23
CA LYS A 169 -4.74 12.92 -7.53
C LYS A 169 -4.15 11.79 -6.70
N TYR A 170 -2.84 11.84 -6.51
CA TYR A 170 -2.13 10.84 -5.72
C TYR A 170 -0.97 11.43 -4.91
N LYS A 171 -0.77 10.90 -3.70
CA LYS A 171 0.45 11.07 -2.93
C LYS A 171 0.97 9.69 -2.59
N ILE A 172 2.17 9.36 -3.06
CA ILE A 172 2.74 8.02 -2.84
C ILE A 172 4.15 8.15 -2.27
N ALA A 173 4.39 7.44 -1.18
CA ALA A 173 5.69 7.29 -0.56
C ALA A 173 6.16 5.85 -0.73
N ILE A 174 7.33 5.65 -1.31
CA ILE A 174 7.89 4.33 -1.60
C ILE A 174 9.17 4.15 -0.78
N SER A 175 9.39 2.96 -0.26
CA SER A 175 10.64 2.59 0.39
C SER A 175 11.82 2.75 -0.58
N THR A 176 13.02 2.98 -0.03
CA THR A 176 14.25 2.83 -0.82
C THR A 176 14.38 1.37 -1.26
N PHE A 177 14.57 1.11 -2.55
CA PHE A 177 14.85 -0.24 -3.05
C PHE A 177 15.92 -0.24 -4.13
N ASP A 178 16.69 -1.33 -4.15
CA ASP A 178 17.74 -1.56 -5.12
C ASP A 178 17.19 -2.41 -6.28
N TYR A 179 17.30 -1.85 -7.47
CA TYR A 179 16.82 -2.46 -8.70
C TYR A 179 17.58 -3.70 -9.14
N SER A 180 18.86 -3.81 -8.76
CA SER A 180 19.65 -4.99 -9.04
C SER A 180 19.06 -6.25 -8.37
N ILE A 181 18.28 -6.07 -7.31
CA ILE A 181 17.68 -7.16 -6.51
C ILE A 181 16.14 -7.14 -6.47
N ALA A 182 15.46 -6.08 -6.93
CA ALA A 182 14.00 -5.95 -7.04
C ALA A 182 13.24 -6.59 -5.86
N SER A 183 13.77 -6.45 -4.65
CA SER A 183 13.26 -7.06 -3.43
C SER A 183 12.84 -5.96 -2.45
N ASN A 184 11.78 -6.22 -1.70
CA ASN A 184 11.33 -5.39 -0.57
C ASN A 184 10.82 -3.98 -0.93
N VAL A 185 10.01 -3.88 -1.98
CA VAL A 185 9.29 -2.63 -2.29
C VAL A 185 8.01 -2.56 -1.48
N TYR A 186 7.88 -1.53 -0.66
CA TYR A 186 6.68 -1.24 0.12
C TYR A 186 6.46 0.27 0.19
N GLY A 187 5.26 0.69 0.57
CA GLY A 187 4.93 2.10 0.52
C GLY A 187 3.56 2.43 1.07
N ASN A 188 3.35 3.72 1.28
CA ASN A 188 2.06 4.28 1.66
C ASN A 188 1.52 5.12 0.51
N PHE A 189 0.21 5.17 0.39
CA PHE A 189 -0.45 5.98 -0.63
C PHE A 189 -1.69 6.67 -0.08
N GLU A 190 -2.02 7.79 -0.71
CA GLU A 190 -3.31 8.46 -0.62
C GLU A 190 -3.73 8.84 -2.04
N LEU A 191 -4.90 8.38 -2.47
CA LEU A 191 -5.50 8.69 -3.76
C LEU A 191 -6.77 9.52 -3.53
N ARG A 192 -7.05 10.40 -4.49
CA ARG A 192 -8.33 11.10 -4.64
C ARG A 192 -8.94 10.62 -5.95
N LEU A 193 -10.15 10.07 -5.86
CA LEU A 193 -10.89 9.49 -6.97
C LEU A 193 -11.91 10.50 -7.48
N SER A 194 -12.19 10.47 -8.79
CA SER A 194 -13.25 11.29 -9.39
C SER A 194 -14.65 10.75 -9.14
N GLN A 195 -14.73 9.50 -8.68
CA GLN A 195 -15.95 8.73 -8.48
C GLN A 195 -15.81 7.90 -7.21
N ASP A 196 -16.94 7.54 -6.61
CA ASP A 196 -17.02 6.69 -5.42
C ASP A 196 -16.28 5.36 -5.63
N PHE A 197 -15.53 4.96 -4.61
CA PHE A 197 -14.97 3.62 -4.51
C PHE A 197 -16.08 2.56 -4.35
N GLY A 198 -17.21 2.95 -3.76
CA GLY A 198 -18.46 2.18 -3.77
C GLY A 198 -18.75 1.41 -2.48
N TYR A 199 -17.98 1.62 -1.41
CA TYR A 199 -18.23 1.04 -0.09
C TYR A 199 -19.26 1.84 0.72
N PHE A 200 -19.28 3.15 0.55
CA PHE A 200 -20.33 4.05 1.03
C PHE A 200 -20.35 5.32 0.19
N GLU A 201 -21.36 6.17 0.39
CA GLU A 201 -21.55 7.36 -0.44
C GLU A 201 -20.36 8.35 -0.35
N ASN A 202 -19.90 8.82 -1.52
CA ASN A 202 -18.82 9.80 -1.69
C ASN A 202 -17.46 9.36 -1.14
N ASP A 203 -17.20 8.06 -0.99
CA ASP A 203 -15.93 7.49 -0.52
C ASP A 203 -14.79 7.60 -1.54
N THR A 204 -14.41 8.85 -1.81
CA THR A 204 -13.50 9.26 -2.89
C THR A 204 -12.04 9.37 -2.44
N ILE A 205 -11.76 9.17 -1.16
CA ILE A 205 -10.40 9.19 -0.59
C ILE A 205 -10.02 7.77 -0.24
N LEU A 206 -8.95 7.28 -0.86
CA LEU A 206 -8.42 5.95 -0.60
C LEU A 206 -6.99 6.07 -0.06
N LYS A 207 -6.75 5.59 1.16
CA LYS A 207 -5.40 5.50 1.74
C LYS A 207 -5.04 4.06 2.03
N GLY A 208 -3.75 3.76 2.00
CA GLY A 208 -3.31 2.44 2.40
C GLY A 208 -1.80 2.25 2.37
N HIS A 209 -1.42 1.02 2.64
CA HIS A 209 -0.07 0.51 2.52
C HIS A 209 -0.01 -0.54 1.40
N PHE A 210 1.16 -0.74 0.81
CA PHE A 210 1.43 -1.90 -0.03
C PHE A 210 2.79 -2.49 0.33
N GLU A 211 2.91 -3.81 0.23
CA GLU A 211 4.17 -4.54 0.37
C GLU A 211 4.24 -5.62 -0.70
N CYS A 212 5.19 -5.46 -1.62
CA CYS A 212 5.40 -6.36 -2.74
C CYS A 212 5.73 -7.76 -2.24
N ASN A 213 4.82 -8.70 -2.48
CA ASN A 213 5.02 -10.11 -2.28
C ASN A 213 4.93 -10.87 -3.62
N ASN A 214 5.65 -11.98 -3.76
CA ASN A 214 5.84 -12.68 -5.04
C ASN A 214 4.60 -13.48 -5.50
N TRP A 215 3.39 -13.01 -5.21
CA TRP A 215 2.16 -13.63 -5.67
C TRP A 215 1.77 -13.07 -7.05
N GLU A 216 1.14 -13.91 -7.85
CA GLU A 216 0.67 -13.55 -9.19
C GLU A 216 -0.37 -12.43 -9.12
N ILE A 217 -0.31 -11.49 -10.07
CA ILE A 217 -1.28 -10.42 -10.23
C ILE A 217 -2.11 -10.68 -11.48
N SER A 218 -3.34 -10.20 -11.51
CA SER A 218 -4.20 -10.29 -12.70
C SER A 218 -4.03 -9.05 -13.58
N SER A 219 -3.88 -9.27 -14.89
CA SER A 219 -3.97 -8.21 -15.91
C SER A 219 -5.38 -7.64 -16.01
N LYS A 220 -5.51 -6.47 -16.65
CA LYS A 220 -6.80 -5.83 -16.89
C LYS A 220 -7.74 -6.74 -17.70
N GLU A 221 -7.21 -7.38 -18.73
CA GLU A 221 -7.94 -8.28 -19.62
C GLU A 221 -8.43 -9.51 -18.86
N GLU A 222 -7.56 -10.13 -18.03
CA GLU A 222 -7.94 -11.24 -17.16
C GLU A 222 -9.03 -10.83 -16.16
N ILE A 223 -8.92 -9.66 -15.52
CA ILE A 223 -9.95 -9.15 -14.60
C ILE A 223 -11.27 -8.96 -15.35
N LYS A 224 -11.24 -8.39 -16.56
CA LYS A 224 -12.43 -8.14 -17.36
C LYS A 224 -13.14 -9.44 -17.75
N GLU A 225 -12.38 -10.48 -18.10
CA GLU A 225 -12.88 -11.80 -18.48
C GLU A 225 -13.10 -12.74 -17.28
N TRP A 226 -12.81 -12.27 -16.06
CA TRP A 226 -12.83 -13.09 -14.86
C TRP A 226 -14.24 -13.56 -14.52
N ASP A 227 -14.44 -14.88 -14.59
CA ASP A 227 -15.62 -15.56 -14.04
C ASP A 227 -15.44 -15.78 -12.53
N ILE A 228 -15.93 -14.80 -11.77
CA ILE A 228 -15.88 -14.77 -10.31
C ILE A 228 -16.50 -16.04 -9.69
N HIS A 229 -17.66 -16.47 -10.18
CA HIS A 229 -18.35 -17.64 -9.62
C HIS A 229 -17.61 -18.94 -9.89
N LYS A 230 -17.04 -19.11 -11.08
CA LYS A 230 -16.22 -20.28 -11.42
C LYS A 230 -14.93 -20.31 -10.60
N SER A 231 -14.22 -19.19 -10.51
CA SER A 231 -13.01 -19.05 -9.68
C SER A 231 -13.30 -19.37 -8.22
N PHE A 232 -14.44 -18.89 -7.69
CA PHE A 232 -14.87 -19.25 -6.34
C PHE A 232 -15.14 -20.73 -6.14
N LYS A 233 -15.86 -21.38 -7.07
CA LYS A 233 -16.14 -22.82 -7.00
C LYS A 233 -14.85 -23.65 -7.01
N ASN A 234 -13.86 -23.18 -7.77
CA ASN A 234 -12.58 -23.87 -7.93
C ASN A 234 -11.52 -23.44 -6.91
N ARG A 235 -11.79 -22.48 -6.02
CA ARG A 235 -10.80 -21.89 -5.10
C ARG A 235 -9.97 -22.89 -4.31
N ASN A 236 -10.51 -24.06 -3.95
CA ASN A 236 -9.77 -25.10 -3.23
C ASN A 236 -8.79 -25.87 -4.13
N ASN A 237 -9.07 -25.94 -5.43
CA ASN A 237 -8.18 -26.47 -6.47
C ASN A 237 -7.19 -25.40 -6.95
N ASP A 238 -7.60 -24.13 -6.88
CA ASP A 238 -6.86 -22.94 -7.32
C ASP A 238 -6.06 -22.27 -6.18
N ARG A 239 -5.92 -22.89 -5.00
CA ARG A 239 -4.97 -22.44 -3.95
C ARG A 239 -3.50 -22.60 -4.37
N GLY A 240 -3.22 -22.51 -5.66
CA GLY A 240 -1.99 -22.84 -6.33
C GLY A 240 -0.76 -22.24 -5.67
N PHE A 241 0.19 -23.16 -5.41
CA PHE A 241 1.64 -23.02 -5.32
C PHE A 241 2.26 -21.62 -5.19
N GLU A 242 3.04 -21.48 -4.13
CA GLU A 242 4.12 -20.48 -4.05
C GLU A 242 5.07 -20.66 -5.24
N ILE A 243 5.15 -19.64 -6.10
CA ILE A 243 6.17 -19.57 -7.14
C ILE A 243 7.51 -19.35 -6.43
N LYS A 244 8.35 -20.39 -6.40
CA LYS A 244 9.72 -20.33 -5.88
C LYS A 244 10.63 -19.50 -6.77
#